data_AF-A0A845PS81-F1
#
_entry.id   AF-A0A845PS81-F1
#
_cell.length_a   1.000
_cell.length_b   1.000
_cell.length_c   1.000
_cell.angle_alpha   90.00
_cell.angle_beta   90.00
_cell.angle_gamma   90.00
#
_symmetry.space_group_name_H-M   'P 1'
#
loop_
_entity.id
_entity.type
_entity.pdbx_description
1 polymer ?
#
loop_
_entity_poly.entity_id
_entity_poly.type
_entity_poly.pdbx_seq_one_letter_code
_entity_poly.pdbx_strand_id
1 'polypeptide(L)' 'TLISLKWENGYVIQHSVDFNAIDTNSMLISFVVSAEKINYGGGAYEGIWPSA' A
#
# COMPACT_ATOMS: atom_id res chain seq x y z
N THR A 1 12.12 -16.24 -3.77
CA THR A 1 10.85 -16.53 -3.08
C THR A 1 10.01 -15.27 -3.10
N LEU A 2 8.70 -15.36 -3.33
CA LEU A 2 7.82 -14.18 -3.33
C LEU A 2 7.83 -13.54 -1.93
N ILE A 3 8.35 -12.32 -1.83
CA ILE A 3 8.29 -11.53 -0.60
C ILE A 3 6.93 -10.85 -0.57
N SER A 4 6.15 -11.10 0.46
CA SER A 4 4.83 -10.49 0.65
C SER A 4 4.93 -9.22 1.48
N LEU A 5 4.21 -8.20 1.07
CA LEU A 5 3.96 -7.00 1.84
C LEU A 5 2.58 -7.12 2.49
N LYS A 6 2.47 -6.84 3.79
CA LYS A 6 1.21 -6.82 4.55
C LYS A 6 1.15 -5.55 5.39
N TRP A 7 -0.04 -4.99 5.56
CA TRP A 7 -0.28 -3.84 6.44
C TRP A 7 -1.53 -4.03 7.29
N GLU A 8 -1.61 -3.32 8.42
CA GLU A 8 -2.74 -3.31 9.34
C GLU A 8 -3.19 -1.86 9.63
N ASN A 9 -4.49 -1.67 9.88
CA ASN A 9 -5.12 -0.37 10.16
C ASN A 9 -4.77 0.72 9.14
N GLY A 10 -4.76 0.37 7.84
CA GLY A 10 -4.44 1.30 6.76
C GLY A 10 -5.64 2.00 6.14
N TYR A 11 -5.42 3.20 5.62
CA TYR A 11 -6.38 3.95 4.80
C TYR A 11 -5.69 4.62 3.59
N VAL A 12 -6.44 4.83 2.51
CA VAL A 12 -5.92 5.46 1.29
C VAL A 12 -5.80 6.97 1.48
N ILE A 13 -4.61 7.52 1.21
CA ILE A 13 -4.33 8.96 1.31
C ILE A 13 -4.21 9.66 -0.04
N GLN A 14 -3.99 8.88 -1.10
CA GLN A 14 -3.93 9.38 -2.47
C GLN A 14 -4.37 8.27 -3.41
N HIS A 15 -5.10 8.63 -4.46
CA HIS A 15 -5.45 7.72 -5.53
C HIS A 15 -5.38 8.45 -6.89
N SER A 16 -5.07 7.71 -7.94
CA SER A 16 -5.09 8.18 -9.33
C SER A 16 -5.58 7.05 -10.23
N VAL A 17 -6.36 7.42 -11.25
CA VAL A 17 -6.83 6.51 -12.29
C VAL A 17 -6.28 7.00 -13.61
N ASP A 18 -5.59 6.13 -14.32
CA ASP A 18 -5.10 6.37 -15.68
C ASP A 18 -5.78 5.38 -16.63
N PHE A 19 -6.28 5.90 -17.75
CA PHE A 19 -6.96 5.11 -18.78
C PHE A 19 -6.23 5.30 -20.10
N ASN A 20 -5.67 4.21 -20.63
CA ASN A 20 -5.04 4.19 -21.95
C ASN A 20 -5.67 3.10 -22.82
N ALA A 21 -6.49 3.53 -23.80
CA ALA A 21 -7.18 2.63 -24.73
C ALA A 21 -6.26 1.91 -25.74
N ILE A 22 -4.98 2.29 -25.81
CA ILE A 22 -4.01 1.73 -26.77
C ILE A 22 -3.27 0.54 -26.15
N ASP A 23 -3.14 0.50 -24.82
CA ASP A 23 -2.32 -0.48 -24.11
C ASP A 23 -3.15 -1.67 -23.60
N THR A 24 -2.49 -2.81 -23.37
CA THR A 24 -3.10 -4.08 -22.92
C THR A 24 -3.81 -3.99 -21.57
N ASN A 25 -3.46 -2.99 -20.75
CA ASN A 25 -4.16 -2.66 -19.51
C ASN A 25 -4.88 -1.34 -19.71
N SER A 26 -6.14 -1.42 -20.12
CA SER A 26 -6.91 -0.22 -20.45
C SER A 26 -7.16 0.69 -19.24
N MET A 27 -6.98 0.20 -18.02
CA MET A 27 -7.16 0.96 -16.77
C MET A 27 -6.08 0.61 -15.75
N LEU A 28 -5.33 1.62 -15.28
CA LEU A 28 -4.36 1.52 -14.19
C LEU A 28 -4.85 2.34 -13.00
N ILE A 29 -4.99 1.70 -11.85
CA ILE A 29 -5.34 2.35 -10.58
C ILE A 29 -4.11 2.35 -9.69
N SER A 30 -3.65 3.54 -9.31
CA SER A 30 -2.56 3.73 -8.35
C SER A 30 -3.10 4.32 -7.07
N PHE A 31 -2.64 3.82 -5.93
CA PHE A 31 -3.03 4.34 -4.62
C PHE A 31 -1.86 4.32 -3.64
N VAL A 32 -1.90 5.25 -2.69
CA VAL A 32 -0.97 5.33 -1.56
C VAL A 32 -1.74 5.04 -0.29
N VAL A 33 -1.25 4.09 0.51
CA VAL A 33 -1.84 3.70 1.79
C VAL A 33 -0.96 4.23 2.93
N SER A 34 -1.57 4.94 3.87
CA SER A 34 -0.98 5.18 5.20
C SER A 34 -1.44 4.07 6.12
N ALA A 35 -0.51 3.35 6.76
CA ALA A 35 -0.82 2.23 7.64
C ALA A 35 -0.05 2.32 8.96
N GLU A 36 -0.67 1.82 10.03
CA GLU A 36 -0.08 1.81 11.37
C GLU A 36 1.05 0.77 11.49
N LYS A 37 0.90 -0.37 10.80
CA LYS A 37 1.88 -1.46 10.79
C LYS A 37 2.18 -1.92 9.38
N ILE A 38 3.45 -2.19 9.09
CA ILE A 38 3.90 -2.71 7.79
C ILE A 38 4.88 -3.85 8.02
N ASN A 39 4.56 -5.01 7.47
CA ASN A 39 5.40 -6.20 7.49
C ASN A 39 5.90 -6.49 6.06
N TYR A 40 7.22 -6.61 5.91
CA TYR A 40 7.85 -6.89 4.62
C TYR A 40 9.00 -7.89 4.78
N GLY A 41 8.80 -9.10 4.29
CA GLY A 41 9.76 -10.18 4.48
C GLY A 41 9.98 -10.48 5.97
N GLY A 42 11.21 -10.24 6.46
CA GLY A 42 11.58 -10.40 7.88
C GLY A 42 11.59 -9.09 8.69
N GLY A 43 11.28 -7.95 8.07
CA GLY A 43 11.24 -6.65 8.73
C GLY A 43 9.82 -6.21 9.07
N ALA A 44 9.68 -5.48 10.17
CA ALA A 44 8.42 -4.89 10.62
C ALA A 44 8.62 -3.42 11.03
N TYR A 45 7.63 -2.58 10.69
CA TYR A 45 7.48 -1.22 11.18
C TYR A 45 6.16 -1.11 11.96
N GLU A 46 6.24 -0.48 13.12
CA GLU A 46 5.11 -0.25 14.04
C GLU A 46 5.07 1.24 14.38
N GLY A 47 4.09 1.96 13.82
CA GLY A 47 3.88 3.39 14.01
C GLY A 47 2.99 3.73 15.21
N ILE A 48 2.79 2.79 16.14
CA ILE A 48 1.98 3.00 17.34
C ILE A 48 2.71 4.00 18.24
N TRP A 49 2.09 5.14 18.51
CA TRP A 49 2.61 6.04 19.54
C TRP A 49 2.54 5.33 20.89
N PRO A 50 3.57 5.41 21.75
CA PRO A 50 3.49 4.88 23.09
C PRO A 50 2.23 5.42 23.77
N SER A 51 1.32 4.53 24.18
CA SER A 51 0.19 4.95 25.02
C SER A 51 0.76 5.54 26.30
N ALA A 52 0.33 6.75 26.64
CA ALA A 52 0.70 7.45 27.86
C ALA A 52 0.37 6.65 29.12
#